data_AF-A0A952HMI9-F1
#
_entry.id   AF-A0A952HMI9-F1
#
_cell.length_a   1.000
_cell.length_b   1.000
_cell.length_c   1.000
_cell.angle_alpha   90.00
_cell.angle_beta   90.00
_cell.angle_gamma   90.00
#
_symmetry.space_group_name_H-M   'P 1'
#
loop_
_entity.id
_entity.type
_entity.pdbx_description
1 polymer ?
#
loop_
_entity_poly.entity_id
_entity_poly.type
_entity_poly.pdbx_seq_one_letter_code
_entity_poly.pdbx_strand_id
1 'polypeptide(L)'
;MIYPWAVLFINLSLAVVLNKYLNLNISILIPILVIILSFVFNGIIRFLVLNLAIFLLGISISYKEKPILQTNQPIFVECVVSSFPDYSRFGSKFDCKVINSSEKQLIGKTFPVFAKYEENIYFLSRIAFLGKAKEKDGNLILMPTRFFLKVDNSDNFLYPILKYRENCISNYRQNAISYETFQVGSALIFGENRYLDLQAKKPFYQTGLAHLIAISGSHIAIL
;
A
#
# COMPACT_ATOMS: atom_id res chain seq x y z
N MET A 1 53.11 -6.50 -8.03
CA MET A 1 52.47 -5.16 -8.05
C MET A 1 52.63 -4.53 -6.67
N ILE A 2 53.10 -3.29 -6.60
CA ILE A 2 53.54 -2.68 -5.34
C ILE A 2 52.35 -2.31 -4.42
N TYR A 3 51.13 -2.16 -4.95
CA TYR A 3 49.90 -1.93 -4.15
C TYR A 3 48.66 -2.60 -4.76
N PRO A 4 48.41 -3.92 -4.54
CA PRO A 4 47.24 -4.62 -5.08
C PRO A 4 45.91 -4.03 -4.55
N TRP A 5 45.92 -3.44 -3.35
CA TRP A 5 44.76 -2.78 -2.73
C TRP A 5 44.31 -1.51 -3.46
N ALA A 6 45.24 -0.77 -4.06
CA ALA A 6 44.92 0.45 -4.81
C ALA A 6 44.04 0.14 -6.02
N VAL A 7 44.30 -0.98 -6.70
CA VAL A 7 43.50 -1.43 -7.85
C VAL A 7 42.08 -1.74 -7.43
N LEU A 8 41.89 -2.45 -6.31
CA LEU A 8 40.57 -2.77 -5.77
C LEU A 8 39.78 -1.51 -5.42
N PHE A 9 40.44 -0.51 -4.82
CA PHE A 9 39.83 0.77 -4.48
C PHE A 9 39.41 1.58 -5.72
N ILE A 10 40.27 1.63 -6.74
CA ILE A 10 39.96 2.28 -8.02
C ILE A 10 38.76 1.59 -8.66
N ASN A 11 38.71 0.26 -8.65
CA ASN A 11 37.64 -0.51 -9.26
C ASN A 11 36.29 -0.31 -8.56
N LEU A 12 36.30 -0.28 -7.22
CA LEU A 12 35.12 0.05 -6.40
C LEU A 12 34.62 1.47 -6.72
N SER A 13 35.52 2.44 -6.74
CA SER A 13 35.18 3.84 -6.99
C SER A 13 34.62 4.03 -8.41
N LEU A 14 35.25 3.39 -9.39
CA LEU A 14 34.80 3.40 -10.78
C LEU A 14 33.40 2.80 -10.91
N ALA A 15 33.14 1.66 -10.27
CA ALA A 15 31.82 1.02 -10.26
C ALA A 15 30.72 1.91 -9.68
N VAL A 16 30.99 2.60 -8.57
CA VAL A 16 30.04 3.52 -7.93
C VAL A 16 29.70 4.68 -8.88
N VAL A 17 30.72 5.28 -9.50
CA VAL A 17 30.54 6.38 -10.46
C VAL A 17 29.81 5.92 -11.72
N LEU A 18 30.17 4.75 -12.27
CA LEU A 18 29.48 4.18 -13.43
C LEU A 18 28.01 3.90 -13.14
N ASN A 19 27.71 3.36 -11.96
CA ASN A 19 26.34 2.98 -11.63
C ASN A 19 25.41 4.20 -11.47
N LYS A 20 25.97 5.40 -11.23
CA LYS A 20 25.20 6.65 -11.29
C LYS A 20 24.56 6.88 -12.67
N TYR A 21 25.22 6.45 -13.75
CA TYR A 21 24.73 6.63 -15.12
C TYR A 21 23.93 5.43 -15.64
N LEU A 22 24.29 4.22 -15.22
CA LEU A 22 23.68 2.99 -15.74
C LEU A 22 22.47 2.51 -14.91
N ASN A 23 22.35 2.95 -13.65
CA ASN A 23 21.26 2.59 -12.73
C ASN A 23 20.99 1.07 -12.65
N LEU A 24 22.05 0.26 -12.59
CA LEU A 24 21.96 -1.20 -12.51
C LEU A 24 21.60 -1.64 -11.09
N ASN A 25 20.70 -2.61 -11.00
CA ASN A 25 20.25 -3.18 -9.73
C ASN A 25 20.82 -4.59 -9.54
N ILE A 26 21.95 -4.68 -8.84
CA ILE A 26 22.58 -5.95 -8.46
C ILE A 26 22.31 -6.20 -6.98
N SER A 27 21.73 -7.37 -6.66
CA SER A 27 21.54 -7.80 -5.27
C SER A 27 22.89 -7.99 -4.58
N ILE A 28 23.03 -7.54 -3.34
CA ILE A 28 24.28 -7.64 -2.57
C ILE A 28 24.74 -9.10 -2.33
N LEU A 29 23.83 -10.06 -2.47
CA LEU A 29 24.16 -11.49 -2.41
C LEU A 29 25.10 -11.92 -3.54
N ILE A 30 24.99 -11.32 -4.73
CA ILE A 30 25.80 -11.66 -5.90
C ILE A 30 27.29 -11.38 -5.67
N PRO A 31 27.71 -10.14 -5.31
CA PRO A 31 29.13 -9.88 -5.05
C PRO A 31 29.67 -10.71 -3.87
N ILE A 32 28.86 -10.98 -2.84
CA ILE A 32 29.27 -11.86 -1.71
C ILE A 32 29.58 -13.27 -2.21
N LEU A 33 28.73 -13.86 -3.05
CA LEU A 33 28.96 -15.19 -3.62
C LEU A 33 30.21 -15.22 -4.50
N VAL A 34 30.46 -14.17 -5.29
CA VAL A 34 31.66 -14.09 -6.14
C VAL A 34 32.93 -13.91 -5.30
N ILE A 35 32.88 -13.19 -4.17
CA ILE A 35 33.98 -13.12 -3.20
C ILE A 35 34.29 -14.50 -2.64
N ILE A 36 33.27 -15.26 -2.22
CA ILE A 36 33.45 -16.63 -1.71
C ILE A 36 34.06 -17.52 -2.80
N LEU A 37 33.55 -17.44 -4.03
CA LEU A 37 34.06 -18.20 -5.17
C LEU A 37 35.53 -17.86 -5.49
N SER A 38 35.96 -16.62 -5.24
CA SER A 38 37.35 -16.21 -5.49
C SER A 38 38.38 -17.03 -4.70
N PHE A 39 38.00 -17.58 -3.54
CA PHE A 39 38.88 -18.41 -2.72
C PHE A 39 39.18 -19.79 -3.32
N VAL A 40 38.39 -20.25 -4.30
CA VAL A 40 38.64 -21.52 -5.01
C VAL A 40 39.80 -21.38 -6.00
N PHE A 41 40.07 -20.17 -6.48
CA PHE A 41 41.11 -19.91 -7.47
C PHE A 41 42.45 -19.55 -6.82
N ASN A 42 43.54 -19.75 -7.56
CA ASN A 42 44.90 -19.39 -7.14
C ASN A 42 45.57 -18.41 -8.11
N GLY A 43 46.56 -17.67 -7.60
CA GLY A 43 47.37 -16.75 -8.39
C GLY A 43 46.59 -15.61 -9.03
N ILE A 44 46.86 -15.35 -10.31
CA ILE A 44 46.29 -14.23 -11.07
C ILE A 44 44.76 -14.36 -11.22
N ILE A 45 44.25 -15.58 -11.35
CA ILE A 45 42.81 -15.83 -11.55
C ILE A 45 42.04 -15.38 -10.30
N ARG A 46 42.54 -15.66 -9.11
CA ARG A 46 41.96 -15.17 -7.85
C ARG A 46 41.87 -13.65 -7.82
N PHE A 47 42.93 -12.97 -8.26
CA PHE A 47 42.97 -11.51 -8.30
C PHE A 47 41.95 -10.92 -9.28
N LEU A 48 41.77 -11.54 -10.46
CA LEU A 48 40.76 -11.10 -11.44
C LEU A 48 39.34 -11.30 -10.93
N VAL A 49 39.04 -12.47 -10.35
CA VAL A 49 37.70 -12.76 -9.80
C VAL A 49 37.39 -11.84 -8.61
N LEU A 50 38.37 -11.57 -7.75
CA LEU A 50 38.20 -10.64 -6.63
C LEU A 50 37.93 -9.20 -7.13
N ASN A 51 38.62 -8.75 -8.18
CA ASN A 51 38.37 -7.45 -8.79
C ASN A 51 36.95 -7.34 -9.36
N LEU A 52 36.48 -8.38 -10.06
CA LEU A 52 35.10 -8.44 -10.54
C LEU A 52 34.10 -8.38 -9.38
N ALA A 53 34.35 -9.11 -8.30
CA ALA A 53 33.48 -9.13 -7.13
C ALA A 53 33.36 -7.75 -6.48
N ILE A 54 34.48 -7.04 -6.34
CA ILE A 54 34.53 -5.68 -5.78
C ILE A 54 33.86 -4.67 -6.72
N PHE A 55 34.02 -4.81 -8.03
CA PHE A 55 33.30 -3.99 -9.00
C PHE A 55 31.78 -4.18 -8.87
N LEU A 56 31.31 -5.43 -8.81
CA LEU A 56 29.90 -5.76 -8.57
C LEU A 56 29.39 -5.24 -7.22
N LEU A 57 30.24 -5.28 -6.19
CA LEU A 57 29.93 -4.71 -4.88
C LEU A 57 29.71 -3.20 -5.00
N GLY A 58 30.60 -2.49 -5.71
CA GLY A 58 30.48 -1.06 -6.00
C GLY A 58 29.17 -0.69 -6.69
N ILE A 59 28.70 -1.52 -7.65
CA ILE A 59 27.37 -1.36 -8.26
C ILE A 59 26.27 -1.56 -7.21
N SER A 60 26.34 -2.61 -6.40
CA SER A 60 25.31 -2.96 -5.41
C SER A 60 25.11 -1.91 -4.30
N ILE A 61 26.20 -1.25 -3.87
CA ILE A 61 26.20 -0.23 -2.81
C ILE A 61 25.97 1.18 -3.33
N SER A 62 26.06 1.38 -4.64
CA SER A 62 25.88 2.71 -5.24
C SER A 62 24.47 3.23 -4.99
N TYR A 63 24.38 4.55 -4.81
CA TYR A 63 23.14 5.24 -4.55
C TYR A 63 22.15 4.98 -5.70
N LYS A 64 21.00 4.43 -5.36
CA LYS A 64 19.89 4.26 -6.30
C LYS A 64 19.08 5.55 -6.27
N GLU A 65 18.90 6.16 -7.43
CA GLU A 65 17.83 7.16 -7.56
C GLU A 65 16.52 6.45 -7.26
N LYS A 66 15.90 6.78 -6.13
CA LYS A 66 14.52 6.39 -5.86
C LYS A 66 13.71 6.97 -7.02
N PRO A 67 12.86 6.17 -7.69
CA PRO A 67 12.05 6.73 -8.74
C PRO A 67 11.24 7.88 -8.14
N ILE A 68 11.48 9.07 -8.67
CA ILE A 68 10.76 10.27 -8.29
C ILE A 68 9.38 10.10 -8.90
N LEU A 69 8.46 9.49 -8.15
CA LEU A 69 7.05 9.56 -8.50
C LEU A 69 6.70 11.04 -8.42
N GLN A 70 6.34 11.67 -9.55
CA GLN A 70 5.93 13.07 -9.55
C GLN A 70 4.57 13.16 -8.86
N THR A 71 4.61 13.33 -7.53
CA THR A 71 3.46 13.34 -6.62
C THR A 71 2.39 14.38 -6.94
N ASN A 72 2.71 15.36 -7.81
CA ASN A 72 1.80 16.43 -8.19
C ASN A 72 1.07 16.23 -9.52
N GLN A 73 1.49 15.28 -10.35
CA GLN A 73 0.83 15.02 -11.63
C GLN A 73 -0.37 14.08 -11.46
N PRO A 74 -1.45 14.28 -12.25
CA PRO A 74 -2.56 13.36 -12.25
C PRO A 74 -2.14 12.01 -12.86
N ILE A 75 -2.35 10.94 -12.12
CA ILE A 75 -2.11 9.56 -12.52
C ILE A 75 -3.43 8.82 -12.70
N PHE A 76 -3.47 7.96 -13.72
CA PHE A 76 -4.54 6.98 -13.87
C PHE A 76 -4.19 5.73 -13.07
N VAL A 77 -5.16 5.21 -12.31
CA VAL A 77 -5.01 3.98 -11.53
C VAL A 77 -6.29 3.16 -11.64
N GLU A 78 -6.14 1.91 -12.04
CA GLU A 78 -7.15 0.85 -11.93
C GLU A 78 -6.66 -0.17 -10.90
N CYS A 79 -7.47 -0.46 -9.90
CA CYS A 79 -7.08 -1.33 -8.80
C CYS A 79 -8.28 -2.08 -8.22
N VAL A 80 -8.01 -3.17 -7.50
CA VAL A 80 -9.01 -3.93 -6.76
C VAL A 80 -8.83 -3.68 -5.27
N VAL A 81 -9.93 -3.35 -4.61
CA VAL A 81 -9.97 -3.08 -3.17
C VAL A 81 -9.61 -4.35 -2.41
N SER A 82 -8.50 -4.30 -1.67
CA SER A 82 -7.92 -5.44 -0.94
C SER A 82 -8.18 -5.41 0.57
N SER A 83 -8.78 -4.36 1.10
CA SER A 83 -9.20 -4.26 2.50
C SER A 83 -10.65 -3.84 2.62
N PHE A 84 -11.28 -4.11 3.77
CA PHE A 84 -12.56 -3.48 4.09
C PHE A 84 -12.37 -1.96 4.20
N PRO A 85 -13.21 -1.15 3.53
CA PRO A 85 -13.10 0.29 3.61
C PRO A 85 -13.44 0.83 4.99
N ASP A 86 -12.54 1.67 5.51
CA ASP A 86 -12.75 2.45 6.73
C ASP A 86 -13.41 3.78 6.35
N TYR A 87 -14.68 3.93 6.73
CA TYR A 87 -15.48 5.10 6.42
C TYR A 87 -15.32 6.17 7.49
N SER A 88 -14.81 7.33 7.10
CA SER A 88 -14.75 8.53 7.92
C SER A 88 -15.75 9.58 7.43
N ARG A 89 -15.99 10.61 8.27
CA ARG A 89 -16.84 11.76 7.90
C ARG A 89 -16.39 12.48 6.62
N PHE A 90 -15.12 12.35 6.24
CA PHE A 90 -14.52 13.09 5.13
C PHE A 90 -14.20 12.22 3.90
N GLY A 91 -14.52 10.93 3.94
CA GLY A 91 -14.22 9.98 2.88
C GLY A 91 -13.89 8.58 3.39
N SER A 92 -13.61 7.69 2.47
CA SER A 92 -13.25 6.29 2.73
C SER A 92 -11.76 6.06 2.54
N LYS A 93 -11.15 5.34 3.49
CA LYS A 93 -9.77 4.85 3.38
C LYS A 93 -9.78 3.34 3.19
N PHE A 94 -9.00 2.84 2.24
CA PHE A 94 -8.90 1.41 1.97
C PHE A 94 -7.59 1.10 1.25
N ASP A 95 -7.13 -0.13 1.35
CA ASP A 95 -5.98 -0.60 0.58
C ASP A 95 -6.46 -1.13 -0.77
N CYS A 96 -5.72 -0.82 -1.83
CA CYS A 96 -6.05 -1.20 -3.19
C CYS A 96 -4.84 -1.80 -3.90
N LYS A 97 -5.01 -2.98 -4.48
CA LYS A 97 -3.99 -3.65 -5.29
C LYS A 97 -4.10 -3.17 -6.73
N VAL A 98 -3.08 -2.47 -7.20
CA VAL A 98 -3.05 -1.84 -8.53
C VAL A 98 -2.94 -2.91 -9.61
N ILE A 99 -3.89 -2.92 -10.54
CA ILE A 99 -3.92 -3.80 -11.72
C ILE A 99 -3.27 -3.08 -12.90
N ASN A 100 -3.64 -1.81 -13.10
CA ASN A 100 -3.18 -1.01 -14.22
C ASN A 100 -2.97 0.44 -13.77
N SER A 101 -1.98 1.11 -14.33
CA SER A 101 -1.71 2.52 -14.03
C SER A 101 -0.91 3.17 -15.13
N SER A 102 -1.07 4.49 -15.30
CA SER A 102 -0.14 5.29 -16.10
C SER A 102 1.30 5.19 -15.59
N GLU A 103 1.47 4.98 -14.28
CA GLU A 103 2.78 4.78 -13.64
C GLU A 103 3.07 3.28 -13.48
N LYS A 104 3.91 2.75 -14.37
CA LYS A 104 4.25 1.31 -14.41
C LYS A 104 4.80 0.77 -13.08
N GLN A 105 5.41 1.63 -12.27
CA GLN A 105 6.00 1.25 -10.99
C GLN A 105 4.99 0.96 -9.88
N LEU A 106 3.74 1.39 -10.05
CA LEU A 106 2.64 1.15 -9.11
C LEU A 106 1.99 -0.22 -9.34
N ILE A 107 2.07 -0.75 -10.56
CA ILE A 107 1.40 -1.99 -10.98
C ILE A 107 1.83 -3.17 -10.11
N GLY A 108 0.85 -3.96 -9.65
CA GLY A 108 1.04 -5.16 -8.84
C GLY A 108 1.24 -4.90 -7.34
N LYS A 109 1.40 -3.64 -6.92
CA LYS A 109 1.58 -3.26 -5.52
C LYS A 109 0.26 -2.84 -4.88
N THR A 110 0.21 -2.94 -3.56
CA THR A 110 -0.91 -2.47 -2.76
C THR A 110 -0.59 -1.11 -2.17
N PHE A 111 -1.49 -0.15 -2.36
CA PHE A 111 -1.36 1.18 -1.79
C PHE A 111 -2.63 1.59 -1.03
N PRO A 112 -2.49 2.34 0.07
CA PRO A 112 -3.63 2.99 0.70
C PRO A 112 -4.21 4.06 -0.24
N VAL A 113 -5.52 4.02 -0.42
CA VAL A 113 -6.31 4.97 -1.20
C VAL A 113 -7.22 5.74 -0.25
N PHE A 114 -7.30 7.05 -0.44
CA PHE A 114 -8.24 7.92 0.29
C PHE A 114 -9.17 8.62 -0.70
N ALA A 115 -10.40 8.11 -0.82
CA ALA A 115 -11.44 8.68 -1.67
C ALA A 115 -12.31 9.66 -0.87
N LYS A 116 -12.38 10.92 -1.29
CA LYS A 116 -13.18 11.96 -0.63
C LYS A 116 -14.63 11.90 -1.07
N TYR A 117 -15.55 11.82 -0.11
CA TYR A 117 -17.01 11.89 -0.33
C TYR A 117 -17.56 10.85 -1.31
N GLU A 118 -16.90 9.70 -1.45
CA GLU A 118 -17.40 8.59 -2.25
C GLU A 118 -17.99 7.52 -1.34
N GLU A 119 -19.26 7.23 -1.54
CA GLU A 119 -19.98 6.15 -0.89
C GLU A 119 -20.16 5.02 -1.93
N ASN A 120 -20.21 3.76 -1.49
CA ASN A 120 -20.33 2.53 -2.32
C ASN A 120 -19.01 1.88 -2.82
N ILE A 121 -17.90 2.12 -2.15
CA ILE A 121 -16.68 1.32 -2.35
C ILE A 121 -16.75 0.13 -1.41
N TYR A 122 -16.72 -1.09 -1.91
CA TYR A 122 -16.79 -2.32 -1.13
C TYR A 122 -15.48 -3.11 -1.20
N PHE A 123 -15.27 -4.02 -0.25
CA PHE A 123 -14.21 -5.02 -0.37
C PHE A 123 -14.36 -5.80 -1.71
N LEU A 124 -13.26 -6.03 -2.42
CA LEU A 124 -13.21 -6.62 -3.77
C LEU A 124 -13.85 -5.80 -4.91
N SER A 125 -14.26 -4.55 -4.67
CA SER A 125 -14.66 -3.68 -5.78
C SER A 125 -13.48 -3.42 -6.70
N ARG A 126 -13.73 -3.37 -8.00
CA ARG A 126 -12.77 -2.80 -8.94
C ARG A 126 -13.02 -1.30 -9.00
N ILE A 127 -11.97 -0.52 -8.87
CA ILE A 127 -12.04 0.93 -8.98
C ILE A 127 -11.07 1.42 -10.04
N ALA A 128 -11.49 2.44 -10.79
CA ALA A 128 -10.64 3.15 -11.73
C ALA A 128 -10.76 4.65 -11.46
N PHE A 129 -9.64 5.35 -11.32
CA PHE A 129 -9.66 6.78 -11.05
C PHE A 129 -8.50 7.56 -11.66
N LEU A 130 -8.72 8.87 -11.84
CA LEU A 130 -7.67 9.86 -12.07
C LEU A 130 -7.42 10.61 -10.76
N GLY A 131 -6.19 10.55 -10.26
CA GLY A 131 -5.86 11.07 -8.94
C GLY A 131 -4.41 11.50 -8.82
N LYS A 132 -3.96 11.76 -7.61
CA LYS A 132 -2.55 12.08 -7.33
C LYS A 132 -2.01 11.13 -6.28
N ALA A 133 -0.72 10.84 -6.33
CA ALA A 133 -0.04 10.14 -5.27
C ALA A 133 0.57 11.17 -4.30
N LYS A 134 0.18 11.12 -3.02
CA LYS A 134 0.71 12.01 -1.99
C LYS A 134 1.52 11.20 -0.98
N GLU A 135 2.73 11.65 -0.68
CA GLU A 135 3.51 11.08 0.41
C GLU A 135 3.01 11.62 1.75
N LYS A 136 2.71 10.73 2.70
CA LYS A 136 2.32 11.06 4.07
C LYS A 136 3.00 10.07 5.01
N ASP A 137 3.76 10.60 5.97
CA ASP A 137 4.49 9.82 6.98
C ASP A 137 5.42 8.74 6.36
N GLY A 138 6.06 9.07 5.23
CA GLY A 138 6.94 8.16 4.48
C GLY A 138 6.22 7.09 3.64
N ASN A 139 4.88 7.08 3.63
CA ASN A 139 4.07 6.17 2.84
C ASN A 139 3.35 6.90 1.71
N LEU A 140 3.29 6.26 0.54
CA LEU A 140 2.58 6.78 -0.62
C LEU A 140 1.08 6.47 -0.49
N ILE A 141 0.25 7.52 -0.50
CA ILE A 141 -1.22 7.42 -0.45
C ILE A 141 -1.79 7.91 -1.78
N LEU A 142 -2.67 7.12 -2.40
CA LEU A 142 -3.35 7.51 -3.63
C LEU A 142 -4.62 8.29 -3.30
N MET A 143 -4.82 9.43 -3.95
CA MET A 143 -5.96 10.32 -3.75
C MET A 143 -6.68 10.56 -5.07
N PRO A 144 -7.84 9.91 -5.30
CA PRO A 144 -8.70 10.17 -6.43
C PRO A 144 -9.13 11.65 -6.48
N THR A 145 -9.21 12.20 -7.69
CA THR A 145 -9.83 13.51 -7.92
C THR A 145 -11.34 13.35 -7.84
N ARG A 146 -12.01 14.32 -7.22
CA ARG A 146 -13.47 14.31 -7.09
C ARG A 146 -14.12 14.15 -8.48
N PHE A 147 -15.13 13.28 -8.57
CA PHE A 147 -15.86 12.95 -9.81
C PHE A 147 -15.07 12.17 -10.88
N PHE A 148 -13.79 11.85 -10.64
CA PHE A 148 -12.98 11.03 -11.52
C PHE A 148 -12.68 9.67 -10.92
N LEU A 149 -13.64 9.11 -10.17
CA LEU A 149 -13.58 7.76 -9.65
C LEU A 149 -14.80 6.99 -10.17
N LYS A 150 -14.54 5.81 -10.71
CA LYS A 150 -15.55 4.86 -11.14
C LYS A 150 -15.39 3.59 -10.31
N VAL A 151 -16.48 3.16 -9.69
CA VAL A 151 -16.56 1.89 -8.98
C VAL A 151 -17.30 0.89 -9.87
N ASP A 152 -16.71 -0.28 -10.06
CA ASP A 152 -17.31 -1.42 -10.72
C ASP A 152 -17.37 -2.60 -9.74
N ASN A 153 -18.58 -3.07 -9.50
CA ASN A 153 -18.89 -4.18 -8.58
C ASN A 153 -19.37 -5.44 -9.33
N SER A 154 -19.34 -5.44 -10.66
CA SER A 154 -19.85 -6.56 -11.47
C SER A 154 -19.16 -7.90 -11.15
N ASP A 155 -17.84 -7.87 -10.94
CA ASP A 155 -17.03 -9.05 -10.59
C ASP A 155 -17.06 -9.43 -9.10
N ASN A 156 -17.71 -8.62 -8.25
CA ASN A 156 -17.64 -8.77 -6.80
C ASN A 156 -18.75 -9.70 -6.28
N PHE A 157 -18.40 -10.97 -6.02
CA PHE A 157 -19.35 -11.97 -5.52
C PHE A 157 -19.95 -11.63 -4.14
N LEU A 158 -19.30 -10.79 -3.32
CA LEU A 158 -19.82 -10.32 -2.03
C LEU A 158 -20.73 -9.09 -2.15
N TYR A 159 -20.77 -8.45 -3.32
CA TYR A 159 -21.55 -7.22 -3.53
C TYR A 159 -23.02 -7.37 -3.15
N PRO A 160 -23.75 -8.45 -3.49
CA PRO A 160 -25.14 -8.60 -3.09
C PRO A 160 -25.34 -8.60 -1.57
N ILE A 161 -24.46 -9.29 -0.83
CA ILE A 161 -24.51 -9.38 0.64
C ILE A 161 -24.21 -8.01 1.27
N LEU A 162 -23.16 -7.34 0.78
CA LEU A 162 -22.78 -6.02 1.27
C LEU A 162 -23.85 -4.97 0.98
N LYS A 163 -24.47 -5.03 -0.21
CA LYS A 163 -25.60 -4.16 -0.58
C LYS A 163 -26.84 -4.43 0.27
N TYR A 164 -27.13 -5.70 0.56
CA TYR A 164 -28.23 -6.06 1.46
C TYR A 164 -28.02 -5.50 2.87
N ARG A 165 -26.80 -5.63 3.42
CA ARG A 165 -26.43 -5.00 4.70
C ARG A 165 -26.69 -3.49 4.69
N GLU A 166 -26.25 -2.78 3.65
CA GLU A 166 -26.48 -1.33 3.53
C GLU A 166 -27.97 -0.98 3.48
N ASN A 167 -28.78 -1.79 2.78
CA ASN A 167 -30.23 -1.63 2.76
C ASN A 167 -30.86 -1.83 4.16
N CYS A 168 -30.40 -2.84 4.91
CA CYS A 168 -30.86 -3.06 6.29
C CYS A 168 -30.48 -1.89 7.21
N ILE A 169 -29.27 -1.34 7.08
CA ILE A 169 -28.82 -0.16 7.83
C ILE A 169 -29.71 1.06 7.47
N SER A 170 -29.99 1.26 6.18
CA SER A 170 -30.86 2.35 5.71
C SER A 170 -32.29 2.20 6.24
N ASN A 171 -32.84 0.99 6.19
CA ASN A 171 -34.15 0.70 6.76
C ASN A 171 -34.17 0.91 8.29
N TYR A 172 -33.13 0.48 8.99
CA TYR A 172 -32.99 0.71 10.43
C TYR A 172 -32.95 2.21 10.76
N ARG A 173 -32.25 3.01 9.96
CA ARG A 173 -32.22 4.47 10.10
C ARG A 173 -33.60 5.10 10.01
N GLN A 174 -34.45 4.62 9.11
CA GLN A 174 -35.80 5.15 8.90
C GLN A 174 -36.76 4.78 10.04
N ASN A 175 -36.50 3.67 10.72
CA ASN A 175 -37.36 3.14 11.79
C ASN A 175 -36.82 3.40 13.21
N ALA A 176 -35.64 4.01 13.35
CA ALA A 176 -35.06 4.32 14.64
C ALA A 176 -35.78 5.49 15.33
N ILE A 177 -35.99 5.37 16.64
CA ILE A 177 -36.69 6.36 17.48
C ILE A 177 -35.91 7.69 17.54
N SER A 178 -34.57 7.62 17.56
CA SER A 178 -33.68 8.77 17.59
C SER A 178 -32.39 8.51 16.82
N TYR A 179 -31.68 9.59 16.46
CA TYR A 179 -30.38 9.48 15.80
C TYR A 179 -29.35 8.75 16.69
N GLU A 180 -29.37 8.98 17.99
CA GLU A 180 -28.51 8.28 18.96
C GLU A 180 -28.77 6.76 18.96
N THR A 181 -30.04 6.36 18.94
CA THR A 181 -30.44 4.95 18.86
C THR A 181 -29.96 4.32 17.55
N PHE A 182 -30.08 5.06 16.44
CA PHE A 182 -29.54 4.64 15.15
C PHE A 182 -28.02 4.47 15.19
N GLN A 183 -27.27 5.42 15.77
CA GLN A 183 -25.81 5.36 15.84
C GLN A 183 -25.33 4.15 16.65
N VAL A 184 -25.88 3.95 17.85
CA VAL A 184 -25.51 2.83 18.72
C VAL A 184 -25.97 1.49 18.13
N GLY A 185 -27.20 1.41 17.62
CA GLY A 185 -27.72 0.20 16.99
C GLY A 185 -27.00 -0.15 15.68
N SER A 186 -26.63 0.83 14.86
CA SER A 186 -25.85 0.59 13.63
C SER A 186 -24.47 0.02 13.95
N ALA A 187 -23.81 0.54 14.99
CA ALA A 187 -22.56 -0.03 15.49
C ALA A 187 -22.78 -1.45 16.04
N LEU A 188 -23.73 -1.66 16.96
CA LEU A 188 -23.89 -2.93 17.68
C LEU A 188 -24.53 -4.08 16.87
N ILE A 189 -25.36 -3.78 15.88
CA ILE A 189 -26.06 -4.79 15.07
C ILE A 189 -25.31 -5.05 13.77
N PHE A 190 -24.81 -3.98 13.14
CA PHE A 190 -24.22 -4.05 11.81
C PHE A 190 -22.69 -3.86 11.81
N GLY A 191 -22.07 -3.56 12.95
CA GLY A 191 -20.65 -3.20 13.04
C GLY A 191 -20.33 -1.86 12.37
N GLU A 192 -21.32 -1.00 12.14
CA GLU A 192 -21.17 0.22 11.35
C GLU A 192 -20.76 1.43 12.20
N ASN A 193 -19.45 1.66 12.28
CA ASN A 193 -18.88 2.69 13.14
C ASN A 193 -18.88 4.10 12.55
N ARG A 194 -19.24 4.27 11.26
CA ARG A 194 -19.22 5.58 10.57
C ARG A 194 -20.21 6.60 11.13
N TYR A 195 -21.30 6.12 11.73
CA TYR A 195 -22.34 6.96 12.33
C TYR A 195 -22.07 7.31 13.79
N LEU A 196 -21.28 6.48 14.48
CA LEU A 196 -21.04 6.60 15.91
C LEU A 196 -20.11 7.78 16.21
N ASP A 197 -20.67 8.85 16.80
CA ASP A 197 -19.90 10.03 17.16
C ASP A 197 -19.02 9.82 18.41
N LEU A 198 -18.15 10.80 18.69
CA LEU A 198 -17.23 10.74 19.82
C LEU A 198 -17.94 10.74 21.18
N GLN A 199 -19.13 11.35 21.28
CA GLN A 199 -19.89 11.41 22.52
C GLN A 199 -20.52 10.05 22.82
N ALA A 200 -21.08 9.39 21.81
CA ALA A 200 -21.61 8.04 21.87
C ALA A 200 -20.52 6.98 22.07
N LYS A 201 -19.29 7.21 21.59
CA LYS A 201 -18.14 6.31 21.80
C LYS A 201 -17.55 6.35 23.21
N LYS A 202 -17.55 7.53 23.84
CA LYS A 202 -16.87 7.78 25.12
C LYS A 202 -17.31 6.80 26.24
N PRO A 203 -18.61 6.50 26.44
CA PRO A 203 -19.04 5.51 27.43
C PRO A 203 -18.45 4.12 27.20
N PHE A 204 -18.36 3.64 25.96
CA PHE A 204 -17.84 2.31 25.65
C PHE A 204 -16.34 2.19 25.94
N TYR A 205 -15.56 3.25 25.68
CA TYR A 205 -14.15 3.27 26.05
C TYR A 205 -13.96 3.33 27.57
N GLN A 206 -14.75 4.14 28.27
CA GLN A 206 -14.65 4.32 29.71
C GLN A 206 -15.09 3.08 30.52
N THR A 207 -15.98 2.27 29.96
CA THR A 207 -16.50 1.04 30.58
C THR A 207 -15.76 -0.23 30.16
N GLY A 208 -14.74 -0.13 29.30
CA GLY A 208 -14.02 -1.29 28.77
C GLY A 208 -14.81 -2.11 27.72
N LEU A 209 -15.97 -1.61 27.29
CA LEU A 209 -16.86 -2.26 26.31
C LEU A 209 -16.53 -1.90 24.85
N ALA A 210 -15.37 -1.30 24.59
CA ALA A 210 -14.92 -0.98 23.23
C ALA A 210 -14.85 -2.21 22.31
N HIS A 211 -14.62 -3.39 22.87
CA HIS A 211 -14.62 -4.65 22.13
C HIS A 211 -16.01 -5.02 21.57
N LEU A 212 -17.12 -4.63 22.22
CA LEU A 212 -18.46 -4.87 21.69
C LEU A 212 -18.72 -4.11 20.40
N ILE A 213 -18.20 -2.89 20.28
CA ILE A 213 -18.22 -2.11 19.04
C ILE A 213 -17.35 -2.75 17.96
N ALA A 214 -16.25 -3.42 18.35
CA ALA A 214 -15.34 -4.07 17.40
C ALA A 214 -15.86 -5.43 16.89
N ILE A 215 -16.60 -6.18 17.72
CA ILE A 215 -17.05 -7.56 17.42
C ILE A 215 -18.44 -7.59 16.77
N SER A 216 -19.28 -6.58 17.04
CA SER A 216 -20.71 -6.53 16.67
C SER A 216 -21.01 -6.73 15.19
N GLY A 217 -20.10 -6.37 14.27
CA GLY A 217 -20.27 -6.63 12.83
C GLY A 217 -20.40 -8.10 12.44
N SER A 218 -20.01 -9.03 13.33
CA SER A 218 -20.08 -10.48 13.08
C SER A 218 -21.50 -11.05 13.14
N HIS A 219 -22.47 -10.33 13.72
CA HIS A 219 -23.79 -10.88 14.01
C HIS A 219 -24.64 -11.07 12.74
N ILE A 220 -24.37 -10.31 11.67
CA ILE A 220 -25.04 -10.44 10.37
C ILE A 220 -24.27 -11.36 9.41
N ALA A 221 -23.00 -11.66 9.68
CA ALA A 221 -22.28 -12.71 8.94
C ALA A 221 -22.63 -14.13 9.44
N ILE A 222 -23.27 -14.24 10.61
CA ILE A 222 -23.70 -15.50 11.24
C ILE A 222 -25.19 -15.81 10.94
N LEU A 223 -25.96 -14.86 10.40
CA LEU A 223 -27.34 -15.03 9.93
C LEU A 223 -27.38 -15.17 8.40
#